data_AF-A0AAW2CFR2-F1
#
_entry.id   AF-A0AAW2CFR2-F1
#
_cell.length_a   1.000
_cell.length_b   1.000
_cell.length_c   1.000
_cell.angle_alpha   90.00
_cell.angle_beta   90.00
_cell.angle_gamma   90.00
#
_symmetry.space_group_name_H-M   'P 1'
#
loop_
_entity.id
_entity.type
_entity.pdbx_description
1 polymer ?
#
loop_
_entity_poly.entity_id
_entity_poly.type
_entity_poly.pdbx_seq_one_letter_code
_entity_poly.pdbx_strand_id
1 'polypeptide(L)'
;MAFHLLYSMSRMQLEDQFADFILGLSSGDLGDLSPSQLNQLDKVQMRTIKEERNITEKIAKHQEMVPDSTMVGLSHAVTELMRSDGGVDEEQVELALMAKEEGLEEILHNADDLCLRTLKSILDIVTSMQAVHFLIAAAELHLRFHD
;
A
#
# COMPACT_ATOMS: atom_id res chain seq x y z
N MET A 1 3.94 0.76 -3.65
CA MET A 1 4.25 2.01 -4.42
C MET A 1 5.70 2.47 -4.27
N ALA A 2 6.22 2.62 -3.05
CA ALA A 2 7.55 3.19 -2.78
C ALA A 2 8.72 2.55 -3.57
N PHE A 3 8.79 1.21 -3.62
CA PHE A 3 9.85 0.51 -4.39
C PHE A 3 9.73 0.71 -5.90
N HIS A 4 8.51 0.78 -6.45
CA HIS A 4 8.33 1.06 -7.88
C HIS A 4 8.86 2.44 -8.23
N LEU A 5 8.56 3.44 -7.40
CA LEU A 5 9.09 4.79 -7.58
C LEU A 5 10.61 4.81 -7.45
N LEU A 6 11.15 4.20 -6.38
CA LEU A 6 12.60 4.15 -6.14
C LEU A 6 13.35 3.58 -7.33
N TYR A 7 12.99 2.39 -7.81
CA TYR A 7 13.69 1.75 -8.93
C TYR A 7 13.46 2.46 -10.26
N SER A 8 12.26 3.04 -10.48
CA SER A 8 12.00 3.83 -11.68
C SER A 8 12.88 5.08 -11.73
N MET A 9 13.03 5.79 -10.61
CA MET A 9 13.85 6.99 -10.52
C MET A 9 15.35 6.66 -10.57
N SER A 10 15.79 5.64 -9.84
CA SER A 10 17.17 5.14 -9.91
C SER A 10 17.57 4.78 -11.33
N ARG A 11 16.69 4.06 -12.05
CA ARG A 11 16.94 3.70 -13.44
C ARG A 11 17.04 4.93 -14.34
N MET A 12 16.10 5.87 -14.23
CA MET A 12 16.09 7.08 -15.04
C MET A 12 17.36 7.91 -14.82
N GLN A 13 17.75 8.14 -13.56
CA GLN A 13 18.94 8.91 -13.22
C GLN A 13 20.24 8.22 -13.63
N LEU A 14 20.30 6.88 -13.50
CA LEU A 14 21.40 6.08 -14.02
C LEU A 14 21.51 6.18 -15.55
N GLU A 15 20.39 6.10 -16.27
CA GLU A 15 20.36 6.22 -17.73
C GLU A 15 20.83 7.60 -18.19
N ASP A 16 20.44 8.68 -17.50
CA ASP A 16 20.87 10.06 -17.80
C ASP A 16 22.38 10.29 -17.60
N GLN A 17 22.98 9.61 -16.63
CA GLN A 17 24.38 9.79 -16.25
C GLN A 17 25.25 8.57 -16.55
N PHE A 18 24.78 7.66 -17.40
CA PHE A 18 25.42 6.37 -17.64
C PHE A 18 26.88 6.49 -18.09
N ALA A 19 27.18 7.49 -18.92
CA ALA A 19 28.54 7.78 -19.38
C ALA A 19 29.47 8.18 -18.22
N ASP A 20 29.00 9.05 -17.34
CA ASP A 20 29.73 9.52 -16.16
C ASP A 20 29.92 8.39 -15.14
N PHE A 21 28.89 7.57 -14.95
CA PHE A 21 28.93 6.38 -14.11
C PHE A 21 30.01 5.37 -14.57
N ILE A 22 30.11 5.09 -15.88
CA ILE A 22 31.16 4.22 -16.44
C ILE A 22 32.57 4.78 -16.16
N LEU A 23 32.72 6.10 -16.14
CA LEU A 23 33.97 6.79 -15.80
C LEU A 23 34.23 6.86 -14.29
N GLY A 24 33.33 6.32 -13.46
CA GLY A 24 33.44 6.33 -12.00
C GLY A 24 33.11 7.69 -11.36
N LEU A 25 32.43 8.57 -12.09
CA LEU A 25 31.90 9.83 -11.56
C LEU A 25 30.54 9.56 -10.92
N SER A 26 30.30 10.12 -9.74
CA SER A 26 29.04 10.00 -9.01
C SER A 26 28.38 11.37 -8.86
N SER A 27 27.10 11.49 -9.22
CA SER A 27 26.27 12.66 -8.89
C SER A 27 25.77 12.65 -7.45
N GLY A 28 25.77 11.48 -6.81
CA GLY A 28 25.19 11.25 -5.49
C GLY A 28 23.67 11.12 -5.48
N ASP A 29 23.04 10.99 -6.65
CA ASP A 29 21.60 10.76 -6.78
C ASP A 29 21.22 9.27 -6.68
N LEU A 30 19.98 8.91 -7.01
CA LEU A 30 19.48 7.54 -6.92
C LEU A 30 20.03 6.61 -8.00
N GLY A 31 20.68 7.14 -9.04
CA GLY A 31 21.45 6.35 -10.00
C GLY A 31 22.70 5.73 -9.37
N ASP A 32 23.22 6.35 -8.31
CA ASP A 32 24.43 5.92 -7.60
C ASP A 32 24.15 5.01 -6.39
N LEU A 33 23.05 4.24 -6.43
CA LEU A 33 22.78 3.25 -5.37
C LEU A 33 23.88 2.19 -5.33
N SER A 34 24.61 2.13 -4.21
CA SER A 34 25.67 1.16 -4.02
C SER A 34 25.13 -0.28 -3.92
N PRO A 35 25.95 -1.30 -4.23
CA PRO A 35 25.52 -2.70 -4.10
C PRO A 35 25.05 -3.10 -2.69
N SER A 36 25.64 -2.50 -1.65
CA SER A 36 25.22 -2.75 -0.27
C SER A 36 23.86 -2.14 0.06
N GLN A 37 23.56 -0.96 -0.49
CA GLN A 37 22.24 -0.34 -0.39
C GLN A 37 21.19 -1.16 -1.15
N LEU A 38 21.48 -1.59 -2.38
CA LEU A 38 20.57 -2.43 -3.17
C LEU A 38 20.22 -3.74 -2.45
N ASN A 39 21.21 -4.41 -1.85
CA ASN A 39 20.98 -5.63 -1.07
C ASN A 39 20.12 -5.37 0.18
N GLN A 40 20.34 -4.25 0.87
CA GLN A 40 19.50 -3.87 2.01
C GLN A 40 18.07 -3.53 1.59
N LEU A 41 17.90 -2.79 0.49
CA LEU A 41 16.61 -2.43 -0.09
C LEU A 41 15.84 -3.68 -0.53
N ASP A 42 16.50 -4.65 -1.15
CA ASP A 42 15.88 -5.93 -1.54
C ASP A 42 15.34 -6.67 -0.31
N LYS A 43 16.08 -6.72 0.79
CA LYS A 43 15.60 -7.30 2.06
C LYS A 43 14.40 -6.56 2.64
N VAL A 44 14.36 -5.23 2.53
CA VAL A 44 13.18 -4.44 2.95
C VAL A 44 12.00 -4.72 2.03
N GLN A 45 12.23 -4.82 0.72
CA GLN A 45 11.21 -5.11 -0.28
C GLN A 45 10.59 -6.49 -0.07
N MET A 46 11.41 -7.53 0.11
CA MET A 46 10.92 -8.89 0.38
C MET A 46 10.05 -8.95 1.64
N ARG A 47 10.46 -8.27 2.71
CA ARG A 47 9.67 -8.16 3.95
C ARG A 47 8.36 -7.41 3.71
N THR A 48 8.43 -6.27 3.02
CA THR A 48 7.24 -5.46 2.67
C THR A 48 6.24 -6.28 1.87
N ILE A 49 6.68 -6.99 0.81
CA ILE A 49 5.82 -7.84 -0.02
C ILE A 49 5.14 -8.93 0.81
N LYS A 50 5.83 -9.51 1.79
CA LYS A 50 5.25 -10.53 2.67
C LYS A 50 4.12 -9.94 3.53
N GLU A 51 4.33 -8.76 4.10
CA GLU A 51 3.31 -8.07 4.90
C GLU A 51 2.15 -7.55 4.03
N GLU A 52 2.43 -7.02 2.83
CA GLU A 52 1.41 -6.63 1.85
C GLU A 52 0.50 -7.81 1.49
N ARG A 53 1.06 -9.01 1.31
CA ARG A 53 0.28 -10.24 1.07
C ARG A 53 -0.60 -10.60 2.26
N ASN A 54 -0.10 -10.47 3.49
CA ASN A 54 -0.88 -10.71 4.70
C ASN A 54 -2.07 -9.74 4.78
N ILE A 55 -1.83 -8.45 4.56
CA ILE A 55 -2.89 -7.43 4.52
C ILE A 55 -3.91 -7.76 3.41
N THR A 56 -3.45 -8.12 2.22
CA THR A 56 -4.34 -8.52 1.11
C THR A 56 -5.19 -9.75 1.46
N GLU A 57 -4.61 -10.73 2.15
CA GLU A 57 -5.34 -11.91 2.63
C GLU A 57 -6.38 -11.54 3.70
N LYS A 58 -6.06 -10.61 4.61
CA LYS A 58 -7.03 -10.07 5.59
C LYS A 58 -8.18 -9.34 4.90
N ILE A 59 -7.89 -8.51 3.89
CA ILE A 59 -8.92 -7.85 3.07
C ILE A 59 -9.82 -8.90 2.43
N ALA A 60 -9.25 -9.92 1.80
CA ALA A 60 -10.03 -10.97 1.14
C ALA A 60 -10.93 -11.73 2.12
N LYS A 61 -10.40 -12.13 3.29
CA LYS A 61 -11.18 -12.80 4.35
C LYS A 61 -12.31 -11.92 4.88
N HIS A 62 -12.04 -10.64 5.13
CA HIS A 62 -13.05 -9.69 5.57
C HIS A 62 -14.15 -9.51 4.51
N GLN A 63 -13.77 -9.47 3.24
CA GLN A 63 -14.72 -9.42 2.12
C GLN A 63 -15.48 -10.74 1.89
N GLU A 64 -14.94 -11.90 2.28
CA GLU A 64 -15.57 -13.23 2.14
C GLU A 64 -16.49 -13.60 3.31
N MET A 65 -16.16 -13.25 4.56
CA MET A 65 -17.05 -13.46 5.73
C MET A 65 -18.35 -12.66 5.64
N VAL A 66 -18.31 -11.56 4.89
CA VAL A 66 -19.35 -10.55 4.86
C VAL A 66 -20.59 -10.96 4.04
N PRO A 67 -20.48 -11.55 2.83
CA PRO A 67 -21.64 -12.04 2.06
C PRO A 67 -22.38 -13.20 2.74
N ASP A 68 -21.68 -14.09 3.44
CA ASP A 68 -22.24 -15.41 3.74
C ASP A 68 -23.22 -15.43 4.93
N SER A 69 -23.00 -14.59 5.95
CA SER A 69 -23.90 -14.54 7.12
C SER A 69 -24.94 -13.41 7.01
N THR A 70 -24.50 -12.20 6.70
CA THR A 70 -25.38 -11.02 6.70
C THR A 70 -26.24 -10.92 5.43
N MET A 71 -25.70 -11.27 4.26
CA MET A 71 -26.46 -11.21 3.01
C MET A 71 -27.46 -12.35 2.90
N VAL A 72 -27.15 -13.54 3.43
CA VAL A 72 -28.10 -14.67 3.54
C VAL A 72 -29.20 -14.36 4.55
N GLY A 73 -28.86 -13.79 5.71
CA GLY A 73 -29.84 -13.33 6.70
C GLY A 73 -30.76 -12.23 6.16
N LEU A 74 -30.20 -11.23 5.47
CA LEU A 74 -30.96 -10.17 4.82
C LEU A 74 -31.80 -10.68 3.63
N SER A 75 -31.28 -11.61 2.83
CA SER A 75 -32.03 -12.24 1.74
C SER A 75 -33.21 -13.07 2.28
N HIS A 76 -33.01 -13.78 3.40
CA HIS A 76 -34.08 -14.49 4.10
C HIS A 76 -35.11 -13.51 4.67
N ALA A 77 -34.67 -12.43 5.33
CA ALA A 77 -35.54 -11.40 5.89
C ALA A 77 -36.36 -10.72 4.79
N VAL A 78 -35.74 -10.36 3.65
CA VAL A 78 -36.42 -9.79 2.47
C VAL A 78 -37.40 -10.79 1.84
N THR A 79 -37.06 -12.09 1.81
CA THR A 79 -37.95 -13.14 1.29
C THR A 79 -39.17 -13.37 2.20
N GLU A 80 -38.99 -13.28 3.53
CA GLU A 80 -40.09 -13.31 4.51
C GLU A 80 -40.92 -12.01 4.49
N LEU A 81 -40.30 -10.89 4.16
CA LEU A 81 -40.95 -9.59 3.91
C LEU A 81 -41.85 -9.60 2.69
N MET A 82 -41.41 -10.23 1.60
CA MET A 82 -42.26 -10.42 0.42
C MET A 82 -43.47 -11.31 0.73
N ARG A 83 -43.48 -12.01 1.87
CA ARG A 83 -44.57 -12.83 2.39
C ARG A 83 -45.39 -12.17 3.50
N SER A 84 -44.92 -11.07 4.11
CA SER A 84 -45.61 -10.33 5.17
C SER A 84 -45.22 -8.85 5.17
N ASP A 85 -46.20 -7.94 5.35
CA ASP A 85 -46.07 -6.46 5.25
C ASP A 85 -45.16 -5.79 6.31
N GLY A 86 -44.17 -6.51 6.87
CA GLY A 86 -43.16 -5.94 7.76
C GLY A 86 -42.13 -5.12 6.99
N GLY A 87 -41.47 -4.15 7.62
CA GLY A 87 -40.33 -3.42 7.03
C GLY A 87 -39.01 -4.16 7.27
N VAL A 88 -38.00 -3.92 6.43
CA VAL A 88 -36.62 -4.34 6.74
C VAL A 88 -36.18 -3.61 8.01
N ASP A 89 -35.63 -4.34 8.98
CA ASP A 89 -35.05 -3.76 10.18
C ASP A 89 -33.77 -3.00 9.80
N GLU A 90 -33.91 -1.70 9.50
CA GLU A 90 -32.81 -0.80 9.10
C GLU A 90 -31.68 -0.81 10.14
N GLU A 91 -32.02 -0.99 11.42
CA GLU A 91 -31.07 -1.05 12.53
C GLU A 91 -30.13 -2.28 12.41
N GLN A 92 -30.64 -3.44 11.98
CA GLN A 92 -29.82 -4.63 11.71
C GLN A 92 -28.88 -4.46 10.52
N VAL A 93 -29.33 -3.75 9.48
CA VAL A 93 -28.49 -3.43 8.31
C VAL A 93 -27.37 -2.46 8.72
N GLU A 94 -27.69 -1.46 9.53
CA GLU A 94 -26.74 -0.45 10.00
C GLU A 94 -25.69 -1.04 10.95
N LEU A 95 -26.09 -1.87 11.92
CA LEU A 95 -25.15 -2.59 12.79
C LEU A 95 -24.20 -3.50 12.01
N ALA A 96 -24.70 -4.17 10.96
CA ALA A 96 -23.86 -4.99 10.09
C ALA A 96 -22.90 -4.17 9.23
N LEU A 97 -23.27 -2.95 8.83
CA LEU A 97 -22.39 -2.02 8.12
C LEU A 97 -21.31 -1.43 9.04
N MET A 98 -21.67 -1.03 10.26
CA MET A 98 -20.72 -0.52 11.24
C MET A 98 -19.63 -1.56 11.58
N ALA A 99 -20.02 -2.82 11.79
CA ALA A 99 -19.06 -3.90 12.03
C ALA A 99 -18.11 -4.16 10.83
N LYS A 100 -18.55 -3.86 9.59
CA LYS A 100 -17.68 -3.93 8.41
C LYS A 100 -16.68 -2.78 8.36
N GLU A 101 -17.14 -1.59 8.72
CA GLU A 101 -16.34 -0.37 8.71
C GLU A 101 -15.19 -0.48 9.72
N GLU A 102 -15.46 -0.94 10.95
CA GLU A 102 -14.45 -1.12 11.99
C GLU A 102 -13.34 -2.11 11.58
N GLY A 103 -13.71 -3.24 10.98
CA GLY A 103 -12.71 -4.22 10.49
C GLY A 103 -11.88 -3.70 9.32
N LEU A 104 -12.46 -2.85 8.45
CA LEU A 104 -11.71 -2.20 7.37
C LEU A 104 -10.78 -1.10 7.90
N GLU A 105 -11.21 -0.36 8.92
CA GLU A 105 -10.40 0.67 9.57
C GLU A 105 -9.10 0.08 10.15
N GLU A 106 -9.19 -1.06 10.84
CA GLU A 106 -8.00 -1.73 11.36
C GLU A 106 -7.06 -2.20 10.23
N ILE A 107 -7.61 -2.75 9.15
CA ILE A 107 -6.83 -3.20 7.99
C ILE A 107 -6.15 -2.01 7.30
N LEU A 108 -6.84 -0.89 7.16
CA LEU A 108 -6.31 0.34 6.59
C LEU A 108 -5.16 0.88 7.44
N HIS A 109 -5.34 0.96 8.77
CA HIS A 109 -4.28 1.37 9.68
C HIS A 109 -3.03 0.48 9.59
N ASN A 110 -3.21 -0.84 9.47
CA ASN A 110 -2.10 -1.76 9.27
C ASN A 110 -1.36 -1.52 7.94
N ALA A 111 -2.09 -1.14 6.88
CA ALA A 111 -1.51 -0.80 5.58
C ALA A 111 -0.74 0.53 5.62
N ASP A 112 -1.28 1.55 6.28
CA ASP A 112 -0.63 2.84 6.47
C ASP A 112 0.65 2.70 7.31
N ASP A 113 0.60 1.95 8.41
CA ASP A 113 1.78 1.68 9.24
C ASP A 113 2.84 0.89 8.47
N LEU A 114 2.45 -0.09 7.64
CA LEU A 114 3.39 -0.74 6.73
C LEU A 114 4.02 0.25 5.75
N CYS A 115 3.23 1.12 5.14
CA CYS A 115 3.72 2.14 4.20
C CYS A 115 4.75 3.07 4.85
N LEU A 116 4.45 3.60 6.04
CA LEU A 116 5.34 4.48 6.80
C LEU A 116 6.64 3.78 7.22
N ARG A 117 6.55 2.53 7.69
CA ARG A 117 7.74 1.74 8.08
C ARG A 117 8.61 1.40 6.87
N THR A 118 8.01 1.08 5.73
CA THR A 118 8.76 0.84 4.48
C THR A 118 9.44 2.12 4.03
N LEU A 119 8.74 3.26 4.04
CA LEU A 119 9.32 4.56 3.68
C LEU A 119 10.51 4.90 4.58
N LYS A 120 10.33 4.81 5.89
CA LYS A 120 11.40 5.04 6.88
C LYS A 120 12.60 4.12 6.64
N SER A 121 12.35 2.83 6.41
CA SER A 121 13.41 1.86 6.15
C SER A 121 14.21 2.18 4.89
N ILE A 122 13.57 2.69 3.83
CA ILE A 122 14.26 3.16 2.62
C ILE A 122 15.16 4.36 2.96
N LEU A 123 14.62 5.35 3.68
CA LEU A 123 15.36 6.56 4.09
C LEU A 123 16.56 6.26 4.99
N ASP A 124 16.48 5.23 5.83
CA ASP A 124 17.57 4.79 6.70
C ASP A 124 18.72 4.10 5.93
N ILE A 125 18.47 3.60 4.71
CA ILE A 125 19.46 2.89 3.88
C ILE A 125 20.17 3.84 2.90
N VAL A 126 19.42 4.77 2.32
CA VAL A 126 19.95 5.69 1.31
C VAL A 126 20.77 6.82 1.96
N THR A 127 21.66 7.46 1.20
CA THR A 127 22.35 8.65 1.70
C THR A 127 21.38 9.83 1.82
N SER A 128 21.75 10.87 2.59
CA SER A 128 20.92 12.08 2.70
C SER A 128 20.61 12.72 1.35
N MET A 129 21.53 12.65 0.38
CA MET A 129 21.29 13.20 -0.96
C MET A 129 20.30 12.35 -1.76
N GLN A 130 20.49 11.04 -1.77
CA GLN A 130 19.56 10.09 -2.37
C GLN A 130 18.15 10.20 -1.76
N ALA A 131 18.06 10.38 -0.43
CA ALA A 131 16.80 10.60 0.26
C ALA A 131 16.06 11.84 -0.28
N VAL A 132 16.77 12.95 -0.51
CA VAL A 132 16.19 14.17 -1.09
C VAL A 132 15.65 13.89 -2.50
N HIS A 133 16.43 13.25 -3.37
CA HIS A 133 15.97 12.89 -4.72
C HIS A 133 14.74 11.98 -4.69
N PHE A 134 14.72 11.01 -3.77
CA PHE A 134 13.58 10.12 -3.61
C PHE A 134 12.32 10.84 -3.10
N LEU A 135 12.45 11.72 -2.11
CA LEU A 135 11.34 12.49 -1.57
C LEU A 135 10.78 13.51 -2.57
N ILE A 136 11.64 14.13 -3.39
CA ILE A 136 11.21 15.00 -4.49
C ILE A 136 10.35 14.19 -5.47
N ALA A 137 10.85 13.03 -5.93
CA ALA A 137 10.09 12.19 -6.85
C ALA A 137 8.76 11.72 -6.25
N ALA A 138 8.73 11.43 -4.94
CA ALA A 138 7.51 11.05 -4.23
C ALA A 138 6.50 12.21 -4.17
N ALA A 139 6.98 13.43 -3.89
CA ALA A 139 6.15 14.63 -3.90
C ALA A 139 5.61 14.95 -5.29
N GLU A 140 6.45 14.87 -6.33
CA GLU A 140 6.02 15.07 -7.72
C GLU A 140 4.96 14.07 -8.15
N LEU A 141 5.15 12.79 -7.80
CA LEU A 141 4.16 11.75 -8.08
C LEU A 141 2.85 12.06 -7.35
N HIS A 142 2.91 12.45 -6.07
CA HIS A 142 1.72 12.78 -5.29
C HIS A 142 0.95 13.97 -5.89
N LEU A 143 1.64 15.02 -6.32
CA LEU A 143 1.02 16.18 -6.97
C LEU A 143 0.28 15.80 -8.26
N ARG A 144 0.84 14.88 -9.07
CA ARG A 144 0.19 14.42 -10.31
C ARG A 144 -1.05 13.55 -10.10
N PHE A 145 -1.24 12.98 -8.91
CA PHE A 145 -2.42 12.18 -8.58
C PHE A 145 -3.53 13.01 -7.91
N HIS A 146 -3.23 14.24 -7.50
CA HIS A 146 -4.18 15.13 -6.82
C HIS A 146 -4.78 16.21 -7.74
N ASP A 147 -4.45 16.19 -9.04
CA ASP A 147 -5.08 16.94 -10.14
C ASP A 147 -6.00 16.02 -10.96
#